data_AF-A0A7V2VKD4-F1
#
_entry.id   AF-A0A7V2VKD4-F1
#
_cell.length_a   1.000
_cell.length_b   1.000
_cell.length_c   1.000
_cell.angle_alpha   90.00
_cell.angle_beta   90.00
_cell.angle_gamma   90.00
#
_symmetry.space_group_name_H-M   'P 1'
#
loop_
_entity.id
_entity.type
_entity.pdbx_description
1 polymer ?
#
loop_
_entity_poly.entity_id
_entity_poly.type
_entity_poly.pdbx_seq_one_letter_code
_entity_poly.pdbx_strand_id
1 'polypeptide(L)'
;MINEILPAPSSGYEWVELYNTTDTDLDIGNCYIDDIADGGGSPYQIPAGTIIPAKGFWTLDRTSYFNNSGDDVRFLKEDGTTVLDSYTYGATDYDVSWYRSPDGGAWQPEPTSSPTKGAPNGGYGCGTGTWTPGYLEIHHINIGQGNATLIVGPTGKSLLFDVGESYWNSSADAEKIGPYIESVLGCKYIDYVVASHFHVDHIGYVGYGGLWHLVEVQGFTVGQMLHRDYNTYLGSTSGTFNNWRTYLEGEGQAKLNPTVAVEGTGQVDLGDGVVFEIVTVDGNGTILPGDFSADPSPPSENDYGIGAVLRYGAFDEWLGGDLDGQYYVSDYGYTYHDIEWSVAPEVGDVDVYLVNHHGSDHSSNAVFVNQLDPEVSVISVGADNPYGHPRQAVMDLLLATSDVYMTERGDPNVDIGDAVVAGDIVIRTADGVYYTVNGVGYTATDPVRTDADGDGYFAEVDPDDGNAGVTPAPNGGCDPIYQYCDGCYVEPGQVVINEILPAPSSGYEWVELYNTTNGPINIGNCYIDDIAGGGGAPYQIPAGTIIPAGGFWTLDRSRYFNNSGDDVRFLKEDATTVLDAYTYGSTDYDVSWYRSPDGGAWQPEPTASPTKGTSNVPQ
;
A
#
# COMPACT_ATOMS: atom_id res chain seq x y z
N MET A 1 22.17 21.86 21.70
CA MET A 1 21.31 22.61 22.64
C MET A 1 21.08 21.77 23.88
N ILE A 2 20.66 22.34 25.01
CA ILE A 2 20.36 21.57 26.23
C ILE A 2 19.10 20.76 25.99
N ASN A 3 19.16 19.45 26.24
CA ASN A 3 18.10 18.51 25.91
C ASN A 3 17.43 17.94 27.17
N GLU A 4 18.22 17.47 28.12
CA GLU A 4 17.74 16.86 29.36
C GLU A 4 18.66 17.21 30.54
N ILE A 5 18.08 17.35 31.73
CA ILE A 5 18.79 17.66 32.98
C ILE A 5 18.24 16.74 34.07
N LEU A 6 19.11 15.91 34.67
CA LEU A 6 18.83 15.19 35.90
C LEU A 6 19.56 15.85 37.08
N PRO A 7 18.87 16.70 37.86
CA PRO A 7 19.50 17.45 38.93
C PRO A 7 19.68 16.67 40.23
N ALA A 8 18.95 15.55 40.41
CA ALA A 8 18.83 14.89 41.71
C ALA A 8 18.71 13.36 41.60
N PRO A 9 19.76 12.62 41.22
CA PRO A 9 19.69 11.16 41.22
C PRO A 9 19.66 10.60 42.66
N SER A 10 18.90 9.52 42.91
CA SER A 10 18.98 8.77 44.17
C SER A 10 20.27 7.97 44.30
N SER A 11 20.94 7.68 43.17
CA SER A 11 22.25 7.06 43.11
C SER A 11 23.02 7.52 41.85
N GLY A 12 24.34 7.72 41.98
CA GLY A 12 25.18 8.14 40.85
C GLY A 12 25.47 9.65 40.80
N TYR A 13 25.52 10.19 39.59
CA TYR A 13 25.90 11.58 39.30
C TYR A 13 24.71 12.37 38.76
N GLU A 14 24.65 13.65 39.08
CA GLU A 14 23.77 14.60 38.41
C GLU A 14 24.31 14.80 36.98
N TRP A 15 23.46 15.10 36.02
CA TRP A 15 23.93 15.30 34.66
C TRP A 15 23.07 16.24 33.83
N VAL A 16 23.71 16.79 32.80
CA VAL A 16 23.06 17.50 31.70
C VAL A 16 23.41 16.80 30.39
N GLU A 17 22.46 16.83 29.47
CA GLU A 17 22.62 16.38 28.10
C GLU A 17 22.48 17.55 27.11
N LEU A 18 23.33 17.53 26.10
CA LEU A 18 23.20 18.33 24.90
C LEU A 18 22.80 17.45 23.70
N TYR A 19 21.87 17.95 22.88
CA TYR A 19 21.46 17.33 21.62
C TYR A 19 21.88 18.18 20.42
N ASN A 20 22.34 17.52 19.35
CA ASN A 20 22.63 18.16 18.07
C ASN A 20 21.39 18.12 17.16
N THR A 21 20.72 19.26 17.01
CA THR A 21 19.53 19.37 16.15
C THR A 21 19.82 19.36 14.65
N THR A 22 21.08 19.50 14.25
CA THR A 22 21.48 19.60 12.84
C THR A 22 21.72 18.22 12.22
N ASP A 23 21.69 18.18 10.88
CA ASP A 23 21.92 16.96 10.08
C ASP A 23 23.42 16.72 9.80
N THR A 24 24.30 17.41 10.51
CA THR A 24 25.75 17.29 10.39
C THR A 24 26.41 17.26 11.77
N ASP A 25 27.57 16.63 11.87
CA ASP A 25 28.40 16.65 13.07
C ASP A 25 28.69 18.08 13.56
N LEU A 26 28.55 18.30 14.86
CA LEU A 26 28.73 19.60 15.51
C LEU A 26 29.89 19.57 16.49
N ASP A 27 30.95 20.33 16.21
CA ASP A 27 32.04 20.57 17.17
C ASP A 27 31.60 21.59 18.23
N ILE A 28 31.53 21.13 19.48
CA ILE A 28 31.19 21.92 20.66
C ILE A 28 32.39 22.11 21.59
N GLY A 29 33.59 21.74 21.14
CA GLY A 29 34.81 21.88 21.92
C GLY A 29 35.07 23.32 22.34
N ASN A 30 35.58 23.48 23.57
CA ASN A 30 35.85 24.76 24.22
C ASN A 30 34.63 25.59 24.65
N CYS A 31 33.40 25.18 24.32
CA CYS A 31 32.18 25.73 24.92
C CYS A 31 32.09 25.40 26.42
N TYR A 32 31.12 25.97 27.13
CA TYR A 32 30.97 25.77 28.57
C TYR A 32 29.56 25.33 28.97
N ILE A 33 29.50 24.57 30.06
CA ILE A 33 28.28 24.32 30.83
C ILE A 33 28.40 25.06 32.16
N ASP A 34 27.32 25.72 32.56
CA ASP A 34 27.29 26.52 33.78
C ASP A 34 25.95 26.37 34.53
N ASP A 35 25.98 26.39 35.85
CA ASP A 35 24.82 26.17 36.73
C ASP A 35 24.09 27.46 37.11
N ILE A 36 24.73 28.63 37.07
CA ILE A 36 24.03 29.92 37.28
C ILE A 36 24.86 31.12 36.82
N ALA A 37 24.21 32.26 36.55
CA ALA A 37 24.90 33.53 36.27
C ALA A 37 25.65 34.08 37.48
N ASP A 38 26.96 34.29 37.33
CA ASP A 38 27.83 34.98 38.30
C ASP A 38 27.75 34.41 39.74
N GLY A 39 27.52 33.09 39.87
CA GLY A 39 27.33 32.36 41.12
C GLY A 39 27.61 30.86 40.93
N GLY A 40 27.21 30.03 41.89
CA GLY A 40 27.29 28.56 41.74
C GLY A 40 28.71 27.98 41.69
N GLY A 41 28.83 26.81 41.05
CA GLY A 41 30.10 26.17 40.76
C GLY A 41 30.83 26.84 39.59
N SER A 42 32.15 26.61 39.46
CA SER A 42 32.87 27.15 38.29
C SER A 42 32.38 26.50 36.99
N PRO A 43 32.15 27.29 35.91
CA PRO A 43 31.73 26.76 34.62
C PRO A 43 32.65 25.64 34.15
N TYR A 44 32.06 24.56 33.64
CA TYR A 44 32.80 23.44 33.07
C TYR A 44 33.11 23.71 31.60
N GLN A 45 34.41 23.76 31.25
CA GLN A 45 34.83 23.85 29.85
C GLN A 45 34.79 22.47 29.19
N ILE A 46 34.07 22.36 28.08
CA ILE A 46 34.00 21.16 27.25
C ILE A 46 35.36 20.94 26.56
N PRO A 47 35.95 19.73 26.61
CA PRO A 47 37.24 19.45 26.00
C PRO A 47 37.31 19.83 24.51
N ALA A 48 38.45 20.35 24.07
CA ALA A 48 38.66 20.70 22.66
C ALA A 48 38.47 19.47 21.75
N GLY A 49 37.81 19.67 20.60
CA GLY A 49 37.52 18.60 19.63
C GLY A 49 36.38 17.66 20.02
N THR A 50 35.54 18.05 20.99
CA THR A 50 34.32 17.31 21.32
C THR A 50 33.29 17.51 20.22
N ILE A 51 32.96 16.44 19.51
CA ILE A 51 31.97 16.42 18.44
C ILE A 51 30.72 15.70 18.93
N ILE A 52 29.55 16.31 18.71
CA ILE A 52 28.27 15.60 18.76
C ILE A 52 27.90 15.20 17.33
N PRO A 53 27.71 13.90 17.02
CA PRO A 53 27.24 13.47 15.70
C PRO A 53 25.92 14.16 15.29
N ALA A 54 25.60 14.18 14.00
CA ALA A 54 24.26 14.58 13.53
C ALA A 54 23.18 13.83 14.32
N LYS A 55 22.17 14.55 14.86
CA LYS A 55 21.12 13.99 15.75
C LYS A 55 21.65 13.19 16.96
N GLY A 56 22.90 13.41 17.35
CA GLY A 56 23.52 12.74 18.49
C GLY A 56 23.38 13.49 19.81
N PHE A 57 23.86 12.83 20.88
CA PHE A 57 23.84 13.35 22.25
C PHE A 57 25.24 13.48 22.82
N TRP A 58 25.43 14.42 23.74
CA TRP A 58 26.61 14.51 24.60
C TRP A 58 26.19 14.78 26.04
N THR A 59 26.78 14.06 26.99
CA THR A 59 26.37 14.12 28.40
C THR A 59 27.52 14.52 29.30
N LEU A 60 27.22 15.29 30.35
CA LEU A 60 28.17 15.68 31.39
C LEU A 60 27.69 15.23 32.78
N ASP A 61 28.48 14.39 33.43
CA ASP A 61 28.27 13.99 34.82
C ASP A 61 28.95 14.94 35.82
N ARG A 62 28.24 15.27 36.90
CA ARG A 62 28.68 16.13 37.99
C ARG A 62 28.18 15.65 39.35
N THR A 63 28.77 16.20 40.41
CA THR A 63 28.33 15.95 41.79
C THR A 63 28.02 17.30 42.43
N SER A 64 26.79 17.48 42.90
CA SER A 64 26.35 18.69 43.62
C SER A 64 26.58 19.98 42.82
N TYR A 65 26.27 19.94 41.53
CA TYR A 65 26.42 21.04 40.58
C TYR A 65 25.07 21.60 40.10
N PHE A 66 24.04 20.75 39.96
CA PHE A 66 22.72 21.15 39.43
C PHE A 66 21.66 21.31 40.53
N ASN A 67 21.81 20.65 41.67
CA ASN A 67 20.98 20.81 42.88
C ASN A 67 19.45 20.53 42.72
N ASN A 68 18.82 20.02 43.77
CA ASN A 68 17.41 19.59 43.72
C ASN A 68 16.38 20.64 44.17
N SER A 69 16.81 21.85 44.53
CA SER A 69 15.94 22.94 44.97
C SER A 69 15.54 23.92 43.85
N GLY A 70 15.94 23.61 42.63
CA GLY A 70 15.83 24.46 41.45
C GLY A 70 17.14 25.19 41.16
N ASP A 71 17.50 25.29 39.88
CA ASP A 71 18.71 25.94 39.41
C ASP A 71 18.57 26.35 37.93
N ASP A 72 19.64 26.92 37.37
CA ASP A 72 19.79 27.12 35.94
C ASP A 72 20.73 26.06 35.34
N VAL A 73 20.57 25.76 34.05
CA VAL A 73 21.67 25.22 33.24
C VAL A 73 21.84 26.10 32.03
N ARG A 74 23.08 26.49 31.75
CA ARG A 74 23.43 27.37 30.64
C ARG A 74 24.53 26.74 29.81
N PHE A 75 24.28 26.63 28.51
CA PHE A 75 25.26 26.25 27.52
C PHE A 75 25.82 27.51 26.89
N LEU A 76 27.11 27.76 27.08
CA LEU A 76 27.79 28.99 26.69
C LEU A 76 28.78 28.72 25.55
N LYS A 77 28.98 29.73 24.70
CA LYS A 77 30.01 29.70 23.65
C LYS A 77 31.42 29.71 24.24
N GLU A 78 32.42 29.45 23.41
CA GLU A 78 33.86 29.46 23.73
C GLU A 78 34.39 30.74 24.40
N ASP A 79 33.68 31.87 24.29
CA ASP A 79 33.99 33.11 25.00
C ASP A 79 33.59 33.10 26.49
N GLY A 80 32.91 32.06 26.94
CA GLY A 80 32.46 31.86 28.33
C GLY A 80 31.34 32.80 28.78
N THR A 81 30.72 33.57 27.88
CA THR A 81 29.73 34.60 28.23
C THR A 81 28.49 34.62 27.34
N THR A 82 28.61 34.26 26.06
CA THR A 82 27.49 34.19 25.13
C THR A 82 26.67 32.94 25.41
N VAL A 83 25.42 33.10 25.85
CA VAL A 83 24.49 31.99 26.06
C VAL A 83 23.99 31.47 24.70
N LEU A 84 24.23 30.18 24.44
CA LEU A 84 23.73 29.46 23.26
C LEU A 84 22.38 28.81 23.53
N ASP A 85 22.18 28.26 24.74
CA ASP A 85 20.91 27.76 25.23
C ASP A 85 20.89 27.80 26.76
N SER A 86 19.71 27.85 27.36
CA SER A 86 19.56 27.82 28.81
C SER A 86 18.20 27.31 29.23
N TYR A 87 18.13 26.70 30.41
CA TYR A 87 16.87 26.34 31.05
C TYR A 87 16.93 26.57 32.56
N THR A 88 15.83 27.10 33.09
CA THR A 88 15.62 27.27 34.53
C THR A 88 14.57 26.27 34.96
N TYR A 89 14.86 25.47 35.98
CA TYR A 89 13.93 24.46 36.49
C TYR A 89 13.61 24.66 37.97
N GLY A 90 12.45 24.15 38.37
CA GLY A 90 12.01 24.14 39.77
C GLY A 90 12.64 23.04 40.60
N ALA A 91 12.29 23.00 41.89
CA ALA A 91 12.66 21.88 42.76
C ALA A 91 12.12 20.55 42.23
N THR A 92 12.89 19.47 42.40
CA THR A 92 12.56 18.13 41.88
C THR A 92 12.65 17.08 42.97
N ASP A 93 11.86 16.01 42.83
CA ASP A 93 12.09 14.77 43.56
C ASP A 93 13.34 14.04 43.02
N TYR A 94 13.77 12.99 43.73
CA TYR A 94 14.87 12.15 43.28
C TYR A 94 14.51 11.36 42.01
N ASP A 95 15.51 11.16 41.14
CA ASP A 95 15.41 10.43 39.86
C ASP A 95 14.42 11.03 38.85
N VAL A 96 14.17 12.34 38.95
CA VAL A 96 13.28 13.06 38.03
C VAL A 96 14.09 14.05 37.19
N SER A 97 13.98 13.96 35.86
CA SER A 97 14.64 14.86 34.92
C SER A 97 13.68 15.87 34.28
N TRP A 98 14.22 17.03 33.94
CA TRP A 98 13.58 17.97 33.02
C TRP A 98 14.07 17.69 31.62
N TYR A 99 13.19 17.75 30.63
CA TYR A 99 13.51 17.34 29.27
C TYR A 99 12.77 18.16 28.21
N ARG A 100 13.34 18.17 27.00
CA ARG A 100 12.64 18.63 25.79
C ARG A 100 12.01 17.43 25.09
N SER A 101 10.81 17.57 24.56
CA SER A 101 10.21 16.55 23.70
C SER A 101 9.50 17.21 22.50
N PRO A 102 9.75 16.74 21.26
CA PRO A 102 10.83 15.80 20.89
C PRO A 102 12.22 16.40 21.20
N ASP A 103 13.30 15.64 20.99
CA ASP A 103 14.66 16.14 21.22
C ASP A 103 14.94 17.48 20.53
N GLY A 104 15.52 18.40 21.28
CA GLY A 104 15.74 19.77 20.82
C GLY A 104 14.46 20.59 20.56
N GLY A 105 13.29 20.07 20.91
CA GLY A 105 11.99 20.72 20.81
C GLY A 105 11.69 21.64 22.00
N ALA A 106 10.43 21.65 22.43
CA ALA A 106 10.00 22.45 23.59
C ALA A 106 10.28 21.72 24.90
N TRP A 107 10.64 22.47 25.95
CA TRP A 107 10.69 21.93 27.31
C TRP A 107 9.29 21.49 27.75
N GLN A 108 9.21 20.31 28.33
CA GLN A 108 7.94 19.80 28.85
C GLN A 108 7.52 20.57 30.10
N PRO A 109 6.20 20.77 30.29
CA PRO A 109 5.69 21.56 31.41
C PRO A 109 5.90 20.87 32.77
N GLU A 110 6.04 19.54 32.77
CA GLU A 110 6.27 18.71 33.94
C GLU A 110 7.51 17.83 33.73
N PRO A 111 8.29 17.57 34.79
CA PRO A 111 9.47 16.71 34.70
C PRO A 111 9.08 15.22 34.67
N THR A 112 9.98 14.34 34.20
CA THR A 112 9.73 12.89 34.05
C THR A 112 10.51 12.07 35.05
N SER A 113 9.92 10.99 35.55
CA SER A 113 10.61 9.98 36.38
C SER A 113 11.32 8.89 35.55
N SER A 114 11.40 9.07 34.23
CA SER A 114 12.05 8.14 33.29
C SER A 114 13.14 8.87 32.51
N PRO A 115 14.26 9.22 33.15
CA PRO A 115 15.34 9.93 32.49
C PRO A 115 16.01 9.13 31.37
N THR A 116 16.39 9.78 30.27
CA THR A 116 16.87 9.16 29.02
C THR A 116 18.31 9.55 28.64
N LYS A 117 19.22 9.57 29.61
CA LYS A 117 20.62 9.96 29.39
C LYS A 117 21.28 9.25 28.20
N GLY A 118 21.70 10.02 27.21
CA GLY A 118 22.36 9.57 25.99
C GLY A 118 21.40 8.99 24.94
N ALA A 119 20.10 9.21 25.09
CA ALA A 119 19.04 8.65 24.26
C ALA A 119 17.91 9.67 24.05
N PRO A 120 17.03 9.45 23.06
CA PRO A 120 15.93 10.36 22.77
C PRO A 120 14.95 10.62 23.91
N ASN A 121 14.70 11.89 24.19
CA ASN A 121 13.64 12.35 25.06
C ASN A 121 12.29 12.29 24.35
N GLY A 122 11.29 11.71 25.01
CA GLY A 122 9.97 11.53 24.41
C GLY A 122 9.77 10.19 23.72
N GLY A 123 10.68 9.23 23.90
CA GLY A 123 10.31 7.82 23.88
C GLY A 123 9.42 7.57 25.11
N TYR A 124 8.11 7.42 24.89
CA TYR A 124 7.11 7.35 25.94
C TYR A 124 7.32 6.17 26.90
N GLY A 125 8.08 6.33 27.98
CA GLY A 125 8.02 5.43 29.15
C GLY A 125 8.12 3.92 28.86
N CYS A 126 8.78 3.55 27.76
CA CYS A 126 8.98 2.17 27.36
C CYS A 126 10.08 1.56 28.22
N GLY A 127 9.70 0.59 29.05
CA GLY A 127 10.61 -0.16 29.89
C GLY A 127 11.58 -1.02 29.08
N THR A 128 12.22 -2.00 29.72
CA THR A 128 13.09 -2.96 29.05
C THR A 128 12.25 -4.01 28.30
N GLY A 129 11.64 -3.62 27.18
CA GLY A 129 11.02 -4.54 26.24
C GLY A 129 12.04 -5.53 25.64
N THR A 130 11.57 -6.48 24.83
CA THR A 130 12.45 -7.48 24.20
C THR A 130 13.14 -6.98 22.92
N TRP A 131 12.74 -5.82 22.38
CA TRP A 131 13.38 -5.23 21.20
C TRP A 131 14.84 -4.81 21.50
N THR A 132 15.68 -4.79 20.47
CA THR A 132 17.11 -4.52 20.57
C THR A 132 17.48 -3.15 19.99
N PRO A 133 17.99 -2.20 20.80
CA PRO A 133 18.50 -0.93 20.28
C PRO A 133 19.52 -1.09 19.16
N GLY A 134 19.36 -0.28 18.10
CA GLY A 134 20.19 -0.35 16.90
C GLY A 134 19.75 -1.40 15.87
N TYR A 135 18.64 -2.10 16.08
CA TYR A 135 18.07 -3.03 15.10
C TYR A 135 16.73 -2.50 14.59
N LEU A 136 16.47 -2.72 13.30
CA LEU A 136 15.11 -2.82 12.79
C LEU A 136 14.57 -4.22 13.15
N GLU A 137 13.46 -4.28 13.88
CA GLU A 137 12.71 -5.52 14.15
C GLU A 137 11.31 -5.43 13.54
N ILE A 138 10.89 -6.46 12.81
CA ILE A 138 9.57 -6.56 12.19
C ILE A 138 8.93 -7.85 12.68
N HIS A 139 7.76 -7.74 13.29
CA HIS A 139 7.07 -8.83 13.95
C HIS A 139 5.72 -9.04 13.27
N HIS A 140 5.63 -10.02 12.38
CA HIS A 140 4.35 -10.52 11.90
C HIS A 140 3.75 -11.44 12.97
N ILE A 141 2.79 -10.91 13.71
CA ILE A 141 2.24 -11.54 14.90
C ILE A 141 1.24 -12.61 14.47
N ASN A 142 1.37 -13.83 14.98
CA ASN A 142 0.36 -14.86 14.75
C ASN A 142 -0.90 -14.55 15.54
N ILE A 143 -1.90 -14.05 14.82
CA ILE A 143 -3.22 -13.76 15.37
C ILE A 143 -4.29 -14.75 14.89
N GLY A 144 -3.93 -15.74 14.06
CA GLY A 144 -4.89 -16.52 13.29
C GLY A 144 -5.18 -15.83 11.96
N GLN A 145 -6.46 -15.71 11.59
CA GLN A 145 -6.83 -15.08 10.33
C GLN A 145 -6.84 -13.55 10.47
N GLY A 146 -6.08 -12.87 9.62
CA GLY A 146 -5.92 -11.42 9.59
C GLY A 146 -4.45 -10.99 9.64
N ASN A 147 -4.23 -9.67 9.69
CA ASN A 147 -2.89 -9.07 9.72
C ASN A 147 -2.66 -8.28 11.02
N ALA A 148 -1.46 -8.42 11.59
CA ALA A 148 -0.93 -7.54 12.62
C ALA A 148 0.60 -7.58 12.57
N THR A 149 1.22 -6.48 12.14
CA THR A 149 2.67 -6.37 12.00
C THR A 149 3.20 -5.23 12.86
N LEU A 150 3.99 -5.54 13.88
CA LEU A 150 4.71 -4.52 14.67
C LEU A 150 6.10 -4.30 14.08
N ILE A 151 6.41 -3.08 13.68
CA ILE A 151 7.72 -2.63 13.22
C ILE A 151 8.32 -1.75 14.31
N VAL A 152 9.57 -2.03 14.70
CA VAL A 152 10.35 -1.26 15.66
C VAL A 152 11.64 -0.82 15.01
N GLY A 153 11.80 0.49 14.80
CA GLY A 153 13.01 1.07 14.23
C GLY A 153 14.19 1.05 15.21
N PRO A 154 15.43 1.28 14.74
CA PRO A 154 16.64 1.20 15.57
C PRO A 154 16.65 2.13 16.78
N THR A 155 15.88 3.22 16.72
CA THR A 155 15.71 4.20 17.81
C THR A 155 14.68 3.81 18.86
N GLY A 156 13.90 2.75 18.60
CA GLY A 156 12.77 2.32 19.44
C GLY A 156 11.43 2.91 19.06
N LYS A 157 11.37 3.77 18.03
CA LYS A 157 10.11 4.20 17.44
C LYS A 157 9.38 3.03 16.80
N SER A 158 8.06 3.03 16.90
CA SER A 158 7.23 1.88 16.55
C SER A 158 6.09 2.22 15.59
N LEU A 159 5.83 1.31 14.66
CA LEU A 159 4.67 1.34 13.79
C LEU A 159 3.92 0.02 13.92
N LEU A 160 2.60 0.07 14.07
CA LEU A 160 1.73 -1.09 13.97
C LEU A 160 0.97 -1.01 12.64
N PHE A 161 1.29 -1.92 11.72
CA PHE A 161 0.58 -2.08 10.45
C PHE A 161 -0.49 -3.17 10.63
N ASP A 162 -1.75 -2.75 10.63
CA ASP A 162 -2.92 -3.58 10.95
C ASP A 162 -2.89 -4.22 12.35
N VAL A 163 -4.06 -4.66 12.80
CA VAL A 163 -4.39 -5.18 14.14
C VAL A 163 -5.74 -5.91 14.07
N GLY A 164 -5.78 -6.92 13.20
CA GLY A 164 -6.97 -7.65 12.83
C GLY A 164 -7.68 -8.42 13.95
N GLU A 165 -8.94 -8.76 13.69
CA GLU A 165 -9.71 -9.78 14.39
C GLU A 165 -10.36 -10.74 13.39
N SER A 166 -10.35 -12.03 13.72
CA SER A 166 -11.02 -13.07 12.93
C SER A 166 -12.55 -12.87 12.86
N TYR A 167 -13.15 -12.23 13.88
CA TYR A 167 -14.60 -12.03 13.98
C TYR A 167 -14.97 -10.67 14.55
N TRP A 168 -16.04 -10.06 14.02
CA TRP A 168 -16.50 -8.72 14.43
C TRP A 168 -16.94 -8.60 15.89
N ASN A 169 -17.34 -9.70 16.53
CA ASN A 169 -17.80 -9.73 17.92
C ASN A 169 -16.79 -10.38 18.89
N SER A 170 -15.52 -10.35 18.53
CA SER A 170 -14.39 -10.94 19.26
C SER A 170 -13.41 -9.87 19.73
N SER A 171 -12.69 -10.18 20.81
CA SER A 171 -11.46 -9.50 21.26
C SER A 171 -10.27 -10.47 21.36
N ALA A 172 -10.43 -11.71 20.87
CA ALA A 172 -9.49 -12.79 21.09
C ALA A 172 -8.12 -12.49 20.47
N ASP A 173 -8.08 -11.79 19.35
CA ASP A 173 -6.84 -11.48 18.64
C ASP A 173 -6.18 -10.24 19.26
N ALA A 174 -6.96 -9.21 19.62
CA ALA A 174 -6.48 -8.09 20.44
C ALA A 174 -5.91 -8.52 21.80
N GLU A 175 -6.46 -9.56 22.41
CA GLU A 175 -5.96 -10.17 23.66
C GLU A 175 -4.62 -10.92 23.48
N LYS A 176 -4.23 -11.26 22.25
CA LYS A 176 -2.89 -11.75 21.90
C LYS A 176 -1.95 -10.58 21.55
N ILE A 177 -2.40 -9.67 20.69
CA ILE A 177 -1.60 -8.59 20.12
C ILE A 177 -1.11 -7.63 21.22
N GLY A 178 -2.00 -7.13 22.08
CA GLY A 178 -1.64 -6.13 23.09
C GLY A 178 -0.53 -6.59 24.04
N PRO A 179 -0.66 -7.74 24.72
CA PRO A 179 0.41 -8.28 25.55
C PRO A 179 1.72 -8.56 24.78
N TYR A 180 1.64 -8.97 23.51
CA TYR A 180 2.82 -9.15 22.67
C TYR A 180 3.54 -7.81 22.45
N ILE A 181 2.83 -6.78 21.99
CA ILE A 181 3.39 -5.44 21.76
C ILE A 181 3.97 -4.88 23.07
N GLU A 182 3.25 -4.99 24.20
CA GLU A 182 3.74 -4.53 25.50
C GLU A 182 5.01 -5.26 25.92
N SER A 183 5.15 -6.55 25.59
CA SER A 183 6.37 -7.31 25.86
C SER A 183 7.55 -6.89 24.98
N VAL A 184 7.28 -6.54 23.72
CA VAL A 184 8.31 -6.12 22.76
C VAL A 184 8.79 -4.71 23.07
N LEU A 185 7.86 -3.76 23.22
CA LEU A 185 8.19 -2.35 23.44
C LEU A 185 8.52 -2.04 24.91
N GLY A 186 7.96 -2.78 25.86
CA GLY A 186 8.06 -2.48 27.30
C GLY A 186 7.13 -1.36 27.77
N CYS A 187 6.20 -0.92 26.92
CA CYS A 187 5.17 0.09 27.17
C CYS A 187 3.91 -0.24 26.39
N LYS A 188 2.87 0.57 26.62
CA LYS A 188 1.65 0.61 25.82
C LYS A 188 1.56 1.85 24.95
N TYR A 189 2.68 2.29 24.40
CA TYR A 189 2.72 3.41 23.47
C TYR A 189 3.17 2.92 22.10
N ILE A 190 2.49 3.38 21.06
CA ILE A 190 2.83 3.12 19.66
C ILE A 190 2.92 4.47 18.95
N ASP A 191 4.02 4.76 18.25
CA ASP A 191 4.19 6.05 17.58
C ASP A 191 3.19 6.18 16.42
N TYR A 192 3.11 5.14 15.58
CA TYR A 192 2.28 5.11 14.38
C TYR A 192 1.40 3.86 14.31
N VAL A 193 0.16 4.03 13.88
CA VAL A 193 -0.69 2.92 13.44
C VAL A 193 -1.05 3.15 11.99
N VAL A 194 -0.85 2.17 11.12
CA VAL A 194 -1.36 2.19 9.74
C VAL A 194 -2.46 1.15 9.66
N ALA A 195 -3.68 1.59 9.35
CA ALA A 195 -4.76 0.69 8.98
C ALA A 195 -4.81 0.63 7.45
N SER A 196 -4.41 -0.49 6.87
CA SER A 196 -4.37 -0.67 5.42
C SER A 196 -5.74 -0.39 4.81
N HIS A 197 -6.79 -1.00 5.37
CA HIS A 197 -8.18 -0.79 4.99
C HIS A 197 -9.15 -1.17 6.14
N PHE A 198 -10.46 -0.99 5.95
CA PHE A 198 -11.46 -1.12 7.03
C PHE A 198 -12.11 -2.51 7.16
N HIS A 199 -11.46 -3.59 6.71
CA HIS A 199 -11.90 -4.94 7.03
C HIS A 199 -11.54 -5.35 8.46
N VAL A 200 -12.34 -6.27 9.01
CA VAL A 200 -12.28 -6.65 10.42
C VAL A 200 -10.96 -7.33 10.79
N ASP A 201 -10.43 -8.12 9.87
CA ASP A 201 -9.17 -8.83 9.93
C ASP A 201 -7.94 -7.94 9.69
N HIS A 202 -8.15 -6.63 9.55
CA HIS A 202 -7.09 -5.61 9.44
C HIS A 202 -7.17 -4.55 10.53
N ILE A 203 -8.36 -4.03 10.85
CA ILE A 203 -8.50 -2.95 11.84
C ILE A 203 -9.26 -3.39 13.12
N GLY A 204 -9.88 -4.56 13.09
CA GLY A 204 -10.81 -5.04 14.11
C GLY A 204 -12.15 -4.34 14.06
N TYR A 205 -12.88 -4.35 15.19
CA TYR A 205 -14.25 -3.83 15.24
C TYR A 205 -14.48 -3.00 16.50
N VAL A 206 -14.86 -1.72 16.29
CA VAL A 206 -15.19 -0.78 17.36
C VAL A 206 -16.24 -1.36 18.31
N GLY A 207 -15.91 -1.40 19.60
CA GLY A 207 -16.75 -1.95 20.66
C GLY A 207 -16.44 -3.41 21.04
N TYR A 208 -15.58 -4.10 20.30
CA TYR A 208 -15.19 -5.48 20.57
C TYR A 208 -13.66 -5.67 20.59
N GLY A 209 -13.00 -5.67 19.43
CA GLY A 209 -11.60 -6.09 19.25
C GLY A 209 -10.76 -5.16 18.40
N GLY A 210 -9.57 -5.63 18.00
CA GLY A 210 -8.53 -4.90 17.25
C GLY A 210 -8.08 -3.58 17.89
N LEU A 211 -7.83 -2.55 17.06
CA LEU A 211 -7.24 -1.28 17.51
C LEU A 211 -8.06 -0.62 18.61
N TRP A 212 -9.40 -0.66 18.48
CA TRP A 212 -10.31 -0.08 19.47
C TRP A 212 -10.11 -0.74 20.84
N HIS A 213 -9.93 -2.06 20.88
CA HIS A 213 -9.73 -2.79 22.13
C HIS A 213 -8.37 -2.47 22.77
N LEU A 214 -7.31 -2.36 21.97
CA LEU A 214 -5.99 -1.95 22.46
C LEU A 214 -6.09 -0.59 23.17
N VAL A 215 -6.71 0.40 22.55
CA VAL A 215 -6.79 1.77 23.09
C VAL A 215 -7.79 1.88 24.25
N GLU A 216 -9.02 1.39 24.07
CA GLU A 216 -10.12 1.64 25.01
C GLU A 216 -10.17 0.67 26.19
N VAL A 217 -9.66 -0.54 26.00
CA VAL A 217 -9.74 -1.60 27.02
C VAL A 217 -8.37 -1.86 27.64
N GLN A 218 -7.33 -1.97 26.81
CA GLN A 218 -5.99 -2.34 27.28
C GLN A 218 -5.12 -1.13 27.63
N GLY A 219 -5.55 0.09 27.28
CA GLY A 219 -4.92 1.35 27.68
C GLY A 219 -3.71 1.73 26.84
N PHE A 220 -3.66 1.31 25.57
CA PHE A 220 -2.66 1.79 24.63
C PHE A 220 -2.89 3.25 24.24
N THR A 221 -1.80 3.98 24.07
CA THR A 221 -1.79 5.33 23.49
C THR A 221 -1.09 5.30 22.13
N VAL A 222 -1.64 6.04 21.17
CA VAL A 222 -1.14 6.10 19.79
C VAL A 222 -0.75 7.53 19.47
N GLY A 223 0.42 7.74 18.86
CA GLY A 223 0.86 9.06 18.40
C GLY A 223 0.07 9.56 17.19
N GLN A 224 0.01 8.75 16.14
CA GLN A 224 -0.72 9.06 14.92
C GLN A 224 -1.24 7.79 14.23
N MET A 225 -2.47 7.85 13.74
CA MET A 225 -3.05 6.82 12.89
C MET A 225 -3.10 7.31 11.43
N LEU A 226 -2.64 6.48 10.51
CA LEU A 226 -2.81 6.66 9.07
C LEU A 226 -3.91 5.73 8.55
N HIS A 227 -4.75 6.23 7.65
CA HIS A 227 -5.84 5.47 7.03
C HIS A 227 -6.07 5.88 5.57
N ARG A 228 -6.72 4.99 4.79
CA ARG A 228 -6.95 5.13 3.35
C ARG A 228 -7.97 6.19 2.89
N ASP A 229 -8.23 7.21 3.70
CA ASP A 229 -9.38 8.13 3.59
C ASP A 229 -10.76 7.46 3.72
N TYR A 230 -11.40 7.57 4.89
CA TYR A 230 -12.76 7.07 5.12
C TYR A 230 -13.87 7.97 4.50
N ASN A 231 -13.51 9.04 3.78
CA ASN A 231 -14.48 9.87 3.06
C ASN A 231 -14.64 9.51 1.59
N THR A 232 -13.71 8.72 1.04
CA THR A 232 -13.73 8.30 -0.35
C THR A 232 -14.17 6.84 -0.46
N TYR A 233 -15.39 6.62 -0.97
CA TYR A 233 -15.94 5.28 -1.20
C TYR A 233 -17.15 5.37 -2.13
N LEU A 234 -17.43 4.28 -2.83
CA LEU A 234 -18.64 4.13 -3.64
C LEU A 234 -19.49 2.95 -3.18
N GLY A 235 -20.80 3.07 -3.39
CA GLY A 235 -21.75 2.01 -3.06
C GLY A 235 -22.02 1.84 -1.57
N SER A 236 -22.28 0.60 -1.16
CA SER A 236 -22.62 0.24 0.22
C SER A 236 -21.37 -0.06 1.04
N THR A 237 -21.31 0.47 2.27
CA THR A 237 -20.20 0.25 3.20
C THR A 237 -20.52 -0.86 4.21
N SER A 238 -19.49 -1.54 4.70
CA SER A 238 -19.61 -2.58 5.72
C SER A 238 -19.97 -1.99 7.10
N GLY A 239 -20.45 -2.85 8.01
CA GLY A 239 -20.66 -2.44 9.41
C GLY A 239 -19.36 -2.00 10.09
N THR A 240 -18.26 -2.69 9.78
CA THR A 240 -16.91 -2.37 10.28
C THR A 240 -16.49 -0.96 9.86
N PHE A 241 -16.56 -0.65 8.56
CA PHE A 241 -16.25 0.67 8.02
C PHE A 241 -17.07 1.77 8.69
N ASN A 242 -18.39 1.61 8.76
CA ASN A 242 -19.27 2.63 9.32
C ASN A 242 -18.99 2.92 10.81
N ASN A 243 -18.68 1.88 11.59
CA ASN A 243 -18.35 2.06 13.00
C ASN A 243 -16.99 2.73 13.19
N TRP A 244 -15.99 2.33 12.40
CA TRP A 244 -14.67 2.96 12.43
C TRP A 244 -14.73 4.43 12.04
N ARG A 245 -15.39 4.75 10.93
CA ARG A 245 -15.64 6.15 10.55
C ARG A 245 -16.30 6.94 11.67
N THR A 246 -17.37 6.42 12.25
CA THR A 246 -18.09 7.08 13.35
C THR A 246 -17.18 7.31 14.57
N TYR A 247 -16.34 6.33 14.90
CA TYR A 247 -15.40 6.43 16.02
C TYR A 247 -14.28 7.44 15.73
N LEU A 248 -13.69 7.42 14.53
CA LEU A 248 -12.62 8.33 14.12
C LEU A 248 -13.10 9.79 14.03
N GLU A 249 -14.31 10.04 13.52
CA GLU A 249 -14.94 11.37 13.52
C GLU A 249 -15.33 11.86 14.94
N GLY A 250 -15.39 10.93 15.91
CA GLY A 250 -15.86 11.15 17.27
C GLY A 250 -14.77 10.98 18.34
N GLU A 251 -14.97 10.01 19.24
CA GLU A 251 -14.07 9.79 20.39
C GLU A 251 -12.65 9.40 20.00
N GLY A 252 -12.49 8.71 18.86
CA GLY A 252 -11.21 8.27 18.32
C GLY A 252 -10.32 9.41 17.84
N GLN A 253 -10.88 10.56 17.44
CA GLN A 253 -10.10 11.70 16.92
C GLN A 253 -8.99 12.13 17.88
N ALA A 254 -9.33 12.27 19.18
CA ALA A 254 -8.39 12.71 20.20
C ALA A 254 -7.44 11.61 20.69
N LYS A 255 -7.76 10.34 20.42
CA LYS A 255 -7.03 9.17 20.92
C LYS A 255 -6.05 8.59 19.89
N LEU A 256 -6.40 8.72 18.61
CA LEU A 256 -5.66 8.14 17.49
C LEU A 256 -5.04 9.19 16.58
N ASN A 257 -5.48 10.46 16.65
CA ASN A 257 -5.02 11.52 15.75
C ASN A 257 -5.04 11.08 14.26
N PRO A 258 -6.20 10.65 13.73
CA PRO A 258 -6.30 10.06 12.40
C PRO A 258 -5.92 11.07 11.31
N THR A 259 -5.09 10.63 10.38
CA THR A 259 -4.60 11.38 9.23
C THR A 259 -4.75 10.52 7.98
N VAL A 260 -5.18 11.13 6.88
CA VAL A 260 -5.24 10.44 5.59
C VAL A 260 -3.81 10.15 5.13
N ALA A 261 -3.55 8.90 4.76
CA ALA A 261 -2.30 8.49 4.14
C ALA A 261 -2.14 9.18 2.78
N VAL A 262 -0.92 9.61 2.46
CA VAL A 262 -0.52 10.18 1.18
C VAL A 262 0.78 9.51 0.74
N GLU A 263 0.97 9.39 -0.56
CA GLU A 263 2.16 8.77 -1.13
C GLU A 263 3.46 9.48 -0.74
N GLY A 264 4.51 8.68 -0.67
CA GLY A 264 5.86 9.08 -0.31
C GLY A 264 6.23 8.78 1.14
N THR A 265 7.30 9.41 1.61
CA THR A 265 8.03 9.01 2.82
C THR A 265 7.82 9.96 4.01
N GLY A 266 6.94 10.95 3.88
CA GLY A 266 6.91 12.10 4.78
C GLY A 266 6.09 11.93 6.07
N GLN A 267 5.31 10.86 6.19
CA GLN A 267 4.32 10.70 7.27
C GLN A 267 4.77 9.84 8.44
N VAL A 268 5.75 8.95 8.22
CA VAL A 268 6.26 8.01 9.22
C VAL A 268 7.75 8.22 9.36
N ASP A 269 8.21 8.39 10.60
CA ASP A 269 9.62 8.47 10.94
C ASP A 269 9.93 7.42 12.02
N LEU A 270 10.59 6.32 11.62
CA LEU A 270 11.02 5.23 12.50
C LEU A 270 12.47 5.41 13.00
N GLY A 271 13.12 6.52 12.63
CA GLY A 271 14.48 6.87 13.04
C GLY A 271 15.58 6.10 12.30
N ASP A 272 16.82 6.56 12.50
CA ASP A 272 18.06 5.90 12.07
C ASP A 272 18.11 5.42 10.61
N GLY A 273 17.50 6.16 9.69
CA GLY A 273 17.57 5.87 8.25
C GLY A 273 16.56 4.81 7.78
N VAL A 274 15.63 4.39 8.63
CA VAL A 274 14.46 3.62 8.21
C VAL A 274 13.51 4.53 7.44
N VAL A 275 13.11 4.10 6.25
CA VAL A 275 12.15 4.78 5.38
C VAL A 275 10.90 3.92 5.31
N PHE A 276 9.73 4.52 5.55
CA PHE A 276 8.45 3.88 5.29
C PHE A 276 7.77 4.69 4.19
N GLU A 277 7.79 4.16 2.97
CA GLU A 277 7.26 4.81 1.79
C GLU A 277 5.87 4.26 1.48
N ILE A 278 4.85 5.12 1.53
CA ILE A 278 3.52 4.77 1.05
C ILE A 278 3.54 4.87 -0.47
N VAL A 279 3.28 3.76 -1.15
CA VAL A 279 3.33 3.66 -2.62
C VAL A 279 1.93 3.71 -3.22
N THR A 280 0.92 3.23 -2.50
CA THR A 280 -0.47 3.28 -2.95
C THR A 280 -1.42 3.53 -1.79
N VAL A 281 -2.49 4.26 -2.09
CA VAL A 281 -3.60 4.57 -1.19
C VAL A 281 -4.80 4.96 -2.05
N ASP A 282 -6.02 4.66 -1.59
CA ASP A 282 -7.26 5.08 -2.26
C ASP A 282 -7.31 4.59 -3.72
N GLY A 283 -6.76 3.40 -4.00
CA GLY A 283 -6.77 2.79 -5.33
C GLY A 283 -5.93 3.51 -6.39
N ASN A 284 -4.92 4.30 -5.98
CA ASN A 284 -4.05 4.99 -6.92
C ASN A 284 -3.46 4.01 -7.95
N GLY A 285 -3.57 4.38 -9.24
CA GLY A 285 -3.16 3.56 -10.38
C GLY A 285 -4.30 2.91 -11.18
N THR A 286 -5.52 2.86 -10.65
CA THR A 286 -6.58 1.98 -11.20
C THR A 286 -7.70 2.69 -11.96
N ILE A 287 -7.68 4.03 -12.03
CA ILE A 287 -8.31 4.92 -13.05
C ILE A 287 -8.30 6.39 -12.61
N LEU A 288 -8.16 6.68 -11.31
CA LEU A 288 -7.79 7.94 -10.63
C LEU A 288 -7.96 7.62 -9.14
N PRO A 289 -7.14 8.15 -8.21
CA PRO A 289 -7.34 7.93 -6.77
C PRO A 289 -8.81 8.12 -6.39
N GLY A 290 -9.47 7.03 -5.99
CA GLY A 290 -10.82 6.99 -5.45
C GLY A 290 -12.01 7.14 -6.42
N ASP A 291 -11.83 7.28 -7.74
CA ASP A 291 -12.96 7.47 -8.68
C ASP A 291 -13.29 6.21 -9.50
N PHE A 292 -14.04 5.32 -8.87
CA PHE A 292 -14.63 4.12 -9.49
C PHE A 292 -16.08 4.37 -9.97
N SER A 293 -16.49 5.63 -10.19
CA SER A 293 -17.90 5.98 -10.44
C SER A 293 -18.43 5.54 -11.80
N ALA A 294 -17.53 5.16 -12.69
CA ALA A 294 -17.84 4.56 -13.98
C ALA A 294 -18.13 3.05 -13.89
N ASP A 295 -17.80 2.40 -12.78
CA ASP A 295 -17.94 0.95 -12.65
C ASP A 295 -19.39 0.52 -12.50
N PRO A 296 -19.77 -0.63 -13.09
CA PRO A 296 -21.11 -1.18 -12.95
C PRO A 296 -21.42 -1.65 -11.52
N SER A 297 -20.39 -1.86 -10.69
CA SER A 297 -20.50 -2.27 -9.28
C SER A 297 -19.41 -1.55 -8.48
N PRO A 298 -19.68 -1.18 -7.22
CA PRO A 298 -18.69 -0.51 -6.38
C PRO A 298 -17.42 -1.35 -6.22
N PRO A 299 -16.26 -0.72 -6.06
CA PRO A 299 -14.99 -1.42 -5.81
C PRO A 299 -15.00 -2.14 -4.46
N SER A 300 -14.09 -3.10 -4.33
CA SER A 300 -13.80 -3.78 -3.08
C SER A 300 -13.22 -2.78 -2.08
N GLU A 301 -13.40 -3.02 -0.78
CA GLU A 301 -12.71 -2.24 0.24
C GLU A 301 -11.18 -2.40 0.13
N ASN A 302 -10.74 -3.58 -0.31
CA ASN A 302 -9.34 -3.94 -0.52
C ASN A 302 -8.66 -3.05 -1.57
N ASP A 303 -9.36 -2.71 -2.66
CA ASP A 303 -8.87 -1.84 -3.73
C ASP A 303 -8.43 -0.45 -3.21
N TYR A 304 -9.02 0.02 -2.11
CA TYR A 304 -8.69 1.30 -1.50
C TYR A 304 -7.46 1.24 -0.58
N GLY A 305 -6.90 0.05 -0.33
CA GLY A 305 -5.90 -0.20 0.70
C GLY A 305 -4.66 0.67 0.62
N ILE A 306 -4.01 0.91 1.77
CA ILE A 306 -2.66 1.45 1.83
C ILE A 306 -1.67 0.31 1.55
N GLY A 307 -0.77 0.52 0.58
CA GLY A 307 0.42 -0.29 0.37
C GLY A 307 1.69 0.53 0.56
N ALA A 308 2.70 -0.06 1.19
CA ALA A 308 3.96 0.61 1.52
C ALA A 308 5.19 -0.29 1.37
N VAL A 309 6.34 0.34 1.11
CA VAL A 309 7.65 -0.30 1.16
C VAL A 309 8.42 0.24 2.37
N LEU A 310 8.81 -0.65 3.27
CA LEU A 310 9.71 -0.36 4.38
C LEU A 310 11.15 -0.59 3.89
N ARG A 311 12.05 0.38 4.06
CA ARG A 311 13.47 0.27 3.67
C ARG A 311 14.40 0.61 4.81
N TYR A 312 15.52 -0.11 4.90
CA TYR A 312 16.61 0.19 5.81
C TYR A 312 17.93 -0.34 5.24
N GLY A 313 18.86 0.56 4.91
CA GLY A 313 20.09 0.16 4.20
C GLY A 313 19.75 -0.37 2.80
N ALA A 314 20.12 -1.60 2.50
CA ALA A 314 19.72 -2.34 1.31
C ALA A 314 18.47 -3.21 1.53
N PHE A 315 18.03 -3.38 2.79
CA PHE A 315 16.88 -4.21 3.11
C PHE A 315 15.58 -3.52 2.78
N ASP A 316 14.63 -4.24 2.19
CA ASP A 316 13.28 -3.77 1.96
C ASP A 316 12.18 -4.84 2.08
N GLU A 317 10.99 -4.37 2.48
CA GLU A 317 9.82 -5.20 2.68
C GLU A 317 8.57 -4.52 2.14
N TRP A 318 7.77 -5.26 1.36
CA TRP A 318 6.45 -4.83 0.92
C TRP A 318 5.37 -5.17 1.96
N LEU A 319 4.50 -4.20 2.27
CA LEU A 319 3.31 -4.34 3.10
C LEU A 319 2.06 -3.80 2.38
N GLY A 320 1.28 -4.69 1.75
CA GLY A 320 0.12 -4.31 0.93
C GLY A 320 -1.25 -4.59 1.53
N GLY A 321 -1.34 -5.15 2.74
CA GLY A 321 -2.63 -5.58 3.30
C GLY A 321 -3.32 -6.58 2.36
N ASP A 322 -4.48 -6.19 1.84
CA ASP A 322 -5.30 -7.04 0.96
C ASP A 322 -5.40 -6.53 -0.49
N LEU A 323 -4.42 -5.75 -0.96
CA LEU A 323 -4.44 -5.25 -2.33
C LEU A 323 -4.77 -6.35 -3.35
N ASP A 324 -5.68 -6.04 -4.25
CA ASP A 324 -6.14 -6.96 -5.27
C ASP A 324 -5.25 -6.89 -6.53
N GLY A 325 -5.10 -8.04 -7.16
CA GLY A 325 -4.28 -8.27 -8.35
C GLY A 325 -5.07 -8.82 -9.52
N GLN A 326 -6.41 -8.72 -9.49
CA GLN A 326 -7.25 -9.11 -10.64
C GLN A 326 -8.55 -8.33 -10.72
N TYR A 327 -9.04 -8.16 -11.94
CA TYR A 327 -10.41 -7.70 -12.17
C TYR A 327 -11.43 -8.83 -12.00
N TYR A 328 -12.28 -8.75 -10.97
CA TYR A 328 -13.34 -9.74 -10.73
C TYR A 328 -14.58 -9.11 -10.08
N VAL A 329 -15.77 -9.35 -10.63
CA VAL A 329 -17.02 -8.93 -9.98
C VAL A 329 -17.54 -10.05 -9.10
N SER A 330 -17.63 -9.80 -7.79
CA SER A 330 -18.10 -10.78 -6.81
C SER A 330 -19.61 -11.02 -6.91
N ASP A 331 -20.04 -12.21 -6.47
CA ASP A 331 -21.46 -12.55 -6.29
C ASP A 331 -22.17 -11.63 -5.26
N TYR A 332 -21.40 -10.88 -4.48
CA TYR A 332 -21.88 -9.92 -3.49
C TYR A 332 -22.10 -8.51 -4.06
N GLY A 333 -21.78 -8.29 -5.35
CA GLY A 333 -22.07 -7.05 -6.06
C GLY A 333 -21.04 -5.94 -5.83
N TYR A 334 -19.79 -6.30 -5.59
CA TYR A 334 -18.63 -5.40 -5.63
C TYR A 334 -17.55 -5.96 -6.56
N THR A 335 -16.65 -5.11 -7.04
CA THR A 335 -15.62 -5.42 -8.04
C THR A 335 -14.24 -5.35 -7.39
N TYR A 336 -13.42 -6.36 -7.57
CA TYR A 336 -11.98 -6.29 -7.31
C TYR A 336 -11.28 -5.70 -8.54
N HIS A 337 -10.23 -4.93 -8.33
CA HIS A 337 -9.40 -4.37 -9.38
C HIS A 337 -7.95 -4.83 -9.27
N ASP A 338 -7.23 -4.82 -10.40
CA ASP A 338 -5.81 -5.15 -10.40
C ASP A 338 -4.97 -3.94 -10.00
N ILE A 339 -4.92 -3.67 -8.69
CA ILE A 339 -4.07 -2.63 -8.11
C ILE A 339 -2.60 -3.04 -8.21
N GLU A 340 -2.31 -4.32 -7.91
CA GLU A 340 -0.97 -4.90 -7.90
C GLU A 340 -0.21 -4.64 -9.21
N TRP A 341 -0.86 -4.80 -10.37
CA TRP A 341 -0.25 -4.47 -11.65
C TRP A 341 0.21 -3.01 -11.70
N SER A 342 -0.67 -2.07 -11.34
CA SER A 342 -0.34 -0.63 -11.46
C SER A 342 0.78 -0.17 -10.53
N VAL A 343 0.94 -0.82 -9.38
CA VAL A 343 1.93 -0.43 -8.36
C VAL A 343 3.24 -1.18 -8.50
N ALA A 344 3.27 -2.31 -9.23
CA ALA A 344 4.46 -3.14 -9.37
C ALA A 344 5.73 -2.35 -9.77
N PRO A 345 5.69 -1.43 -10.75
CA PRO A 345 6.87 -0.67 -11.15
C PRO A 345 7.37 0.29 -10.07
N GLU A 346 6.45 0.85 -9.27
CA GLU A 346 6.78 1.80 -8.19
C GLU A 346 7.34 1.09 -6.95
N VAL A 347 6.97 -0.18 -6.75
CA VAL A 347 7.52 -1.01 -5.67
C VAL A 347 8.91 -1.51 -6.04
N GLY A 348 9.05 -2.12 -7.22
CA GLY A 348 10.29 -2.75 -7.65
C GLY A 348 10.57 -4.07 -6.93
N ASP A 349 11.85 -4.45 -6.92
CA ASP A 349 12.39 -5.59 -6.17
C ASP A 349 12.24 -5.36 -4.65
N VAL A 350 11.95 -6.41 -3.88
CA VAL A 350 11.94 -6.37 -2.42
C VAL A 350 12.49 -7.65 -1.81
N ASP A 351 13.22 -7.59 -0.69
CA ASP A 351 13.73 -8.80 -0.02
C ASP A 351 12.62 -9.64 0.61
N VAL A 352 11.59 -8.96 1.15
CA VAL A 352 10.51 -9.61 1.88
C VAL A 352 9.15 -9.15 1.34
N TYR A 353 8.32 -10.12 0.98
CA TYR A 353 6.94 -9.89 0.57
C TYR A 353 5.97 -10.33 1.67
N LEU A 354 5.32 -9.39 2.36
CA LEU A 354 4.10 -9.71 3.13
C LEU A 354 2.97 -9.94 2.14
N VAL A 355 2.62 -11.21 1.96
CA VAL A 355 1.71 -11.69 0.92
C VAL A 355 0.35 -11.04 1.06
N ASN A 356 -0.10 -10.40 -0.02
CA ASN A 356 -1.37 -9.68 -0.05
C ASN A 356 -2.54 -10.64 0.18
N HIS A 357 -3.56 -10.17 0.89
CA HIS A 357 -4.85 -10.84 1.03
C HIS A 357 -4.74 -12.28 1.54
N HIS A 358 -3.76 -12.52 2.40
CA HIS A 358 -3.48 -13.80 3.04
C HIS A 358 -3.21 -14.95 2.04
N GLY A 359 -2.88 -14.62 0.78
CA GLY A 359 -2.73 -15.58 -0.32
C GLY A 359 -4.04 -15.93 -1.04
N SER A 360 -4.97 -14.98 -1.14
CA SER A 360 -6.18 -15.07 -1.96
C SER A 360 -5.86 -15.23 -3.46
N ASP A 361 -6.72 -15.90 -4.22
CA ASP A 361 -6.64 -15.98 -5.69
C ASP A 361 -7.07 -14.68 -6.38
N HIS A 362 -7.48 -13.68 -5.60
CA HIS A 362 -7.71 -12.32 -6.06
C HIS A 362 -6.48 -11.42 -5.99
N SER A 363 -5.37 -11.89 -5.41
CA SER A 363 -4.14 -11.12 -5.17
C SER A 363 -2.90 -11.96 -5.52
N SER A 364 -1.73 -11.38 -5.31
CA SER A 364 -0.42 -11.94 -5.60
C SER A 364 -0.32 -12.44 -7.05
N ASN A 365 -0.73 -11.60 -8.01
CA ASN A 365 -0.65 -11.95 -9.42
C ASN A 365 0.82 -12.16 -9.85
N ALA A 366 1.02 -12.92 -10.92
CA ALA A 366 2.36 -13.30 -11.34
C ALA A 366 3.22 -12.10 -11.78
N VAL A 367 2.63 -11.04 -12.34
CA VAL A 367 3.38 -9.84 -12.77
C VAL A 367 3.97 -9.17 -11.53
N PHE A 368 3.15 -8.93 -10.51
CA PHE A 368 3.55 -8.30 -9.27
C PHE A 368 4.60 -9.13 -8.53
N VAL A 369 4.34 -10.42 -8.28
CA VAL A 369 5.28 -11.28 -7.53
C VAL A 369 6.63 -11.41 -8.25
N ASN A 370 6.64 -11.51 -9.58
CA ASN A 370 7.90 -11.57 -10.33
C ASN A 370 8.63 -10.22 -10.36
N GLN A 371 7.91 -9.10 -10.33
CA GLN A 371 8.51 -7.78 -10.19
C GLN A 371 9.16 -7.59 -8.82
N LEU A 372 8.48 -8.04 -7.77
CA LEU A 372 9.02 -8.06 -6.40
C LEU A 372 10.25 -8.97 -6.28
N ASP A 373 10.25 -10.12 -6.96
CA ASP A 373 11.25 -11.18 -6.88
C ASP A 373 11.82 -11.46 -5.48
N PRO A 374 10.96 -11.74 -4.48
CA PRO A 374 11.39 -11.74 -3.09
C PRO A 374 12.23 -12.95 -2.71
N GLU A 375 13.25 -12.76 -1.87
CA GLU A 375 13.91 -13.89 -1.20
C GLU A 375 12.97 -14.61 -0.23
N VAL A 376 12.11 -13.85 0.47
CA VAL A 376 11.21 -14.39 1.50
C VAL A 376 9.79 -13.90 1.27
N SER A 377 8.82 -14.82 1.33
CA SER A 377 7.40 -14.46 1.37
C SER A 377 6.78 -14.85 2.71
N VAL A 378 6.11 -13.90 3.35
CA VAL A 378 5.42 -14.10 4.63
C VAL A 378 3.92 -14.10 4.42
N ILE A 379 3.24 -15.18 4.81
CA ILE A 379 1.79 -15.31 4.75
C ILE A 379 1.22 -15.22 6.18
N SER A 380 0.54 -14.12 6.48
CA SER A 380 -0.30 -14.03 7.68
C SER A 380 -1.65 -14.68 7.41
N VAL A 381 -1.88 -15.87 7.96
CA VAL A 381 -3.09 -16.66 7.68
C VAL A 381 -3.45 -17.55 8.87
N GLY A 382 -4.75 -17.77 9.09
CA GLY A 382 -5.26 -18.65 10.15
C GLY A 382 -5.44 -20.10 9.70
N ALA A 383 -5.21 -21.05 10.60
CA ALA A 383 -5.46 -22.47 10.36
C ALA A 383 -6.96 -22.75 10.15
N ASP A 384 -7.26 -23.62 9.18
CA ASP A 384 -8.63 -24.04 8.85
C ASP A 384 -9.58 -22.83 8.61
N ASN A 385 -9.04 -21.73 8.03
CA ASN A 385 -9.84 -20.55 7.74
C ASN A 385 -10.93 -20.86 6.69
N PRO A 386 -12.11 -20.19 6.78
CA PRO A 386 -13.24 -20.49 5.91
C PRO A 386 -13.10 -19.94 4.48
N TYR A 387 -12.09 -19.11 4.22
CA TYR A 387 -11.84 -18.48 2.93
C TYR A 387 -11.12 -19.44 1.96
N GLY A 388 -10.43 -20.44 2.51
CA GLY A 388 -9.60 -21.38 1.77
C GLY A 388 -8.27 -20.74 1.34
N HIS A 389 -7.73 -19.88 2.21
CA HIS A 389 -6.43 -19.22 2.04
C HIS A 389 -5.32 -19.99 2.77
N PRO A 390 -4.06 -19.94 2.31
CA PRO A 390 -3.69 -19.43 0.98
C PRO A 390 -4.26 -20.35 -0.10
N ARG A 391 -4.38 -19.86 -1.33
CA ARG A 391 -4.82 -20.65 -2.49
C ARG A 391 -3.65 -21.42 -3.10
N GLN A 392 -3.93 -22.58 -3.71
CA GLN A 392 -2.89 -23.41 -4.31
C GLN A 392 -2.08 -22.67 -5.39
N ALA A 393 -2.74 -21.87 -6.24
CA ALA A 393 -2.05 -21.14 -7.30
C ALA A 393 -1.06 -20.10 -6.75
N VAL A 394 -1.41 -19.43 -5.65
CA VAL A 394 -0.53 -18.48 -4.97
C VAL A 394 0.64 -19.23 -4.31
N MET A 395 0.37 -20.34 -3.62
CA MET A 395 1.43 -21.17 -3.03
C MET A 395 2.40 -21.70 -4.09
N ASP A 396 1.90 -22.19 -5.23
CA ASP A 396 2.71 -22.71 -6.33
C ASP A 396 3.65 -21.62 -6.90
N LEU A 397 3.15 -20.39 -7.00
CA LEU A 397 3.92 -19.23 -7.45
C LEU A 397 5.00 -18.86 -6.43
N LEU A 398 4.62 -18.66 -5.17
CA LEU A 398 5.56 -18.24 -4.11
C LEU A 398 6.65 -19.31 -3.87
N LEU A 399 6.30 -20.59 -3.82
CA LEU A 399 7.28 -21.68 -3.65
C LEU A 399 8.23 -21.82 -4.84
N ALA A 400 7.90 -21.24 -6.00
CA ALA A 400 8.77 -21.20 -7.15
C ALA A 400 9.74 -20.01 -7.14
N THR A 401 9.44 -18.96 -6.36
CA THR A 401 10.20 -17.70 -6.34
C THR A 401 10.96 -17.46 -5.03
N SER A 402 10.42 -17.87 -3.88
CA SER A 402 10.91 -17.46 -2.55
C SER A 402 10.89 -18.58 -1.50
N ASP A 403 11.58 -18.35 -0.38
CA ASP A 403 11.36 -19.12 0.85
C ASP A 403 10.09 -18.64 1.55
N VAL A 404 9.12 -19.54 1.77
CA VAL A 404 7.80 -19.18 2.29
C VAL A 404 7.67 -19.45 3.80
N TYR A 405 7.29 -18.43 4.56
CA TYR A 405 6.95 -18.52 5.98
C TYR A 405 5.47 -18.20 6.20
N MET A 406 4.81 -18.96 7.08
CA MET A 406 3.39 -18.81 7.36
C MET A 406 3.14 -18.71 8.87
N THR A 407 2.23 -17.83 9.30
CA THR A 407 1.89 -17.70 10.73
C THR A 407 1.18 -18.95 11.23
N GLU A 408 0.16 -19.41 10.51
CA GLU A 408 -0.45 -20.74 10.67
C GLU A 408 -0.55 -21.50 9.35
N ARG A 409 -1.11 -22.71 9.37
CA ARG A 409 -1.10 -23.59 8.20
C ARG A 409 -2.00 -23.11 7.04
N GLY A 410 -3.02 -22.28 7.31
CA GLY A 410 -4.04 -21.96 6.32
C GLY A 410 -4.99 -23.12 6.02
N ASP A 411 -5.44 -23.22 4.76
CA ASP A 411 -6.32 -24.26 4.25
C ASP A 411 -5.62 -25.65 4.35
N PRO A 412 -6.22 -26.62 5.06
CA PRO A 412 -5.62 -27.94 5.22
C PRO A 412 -5.46 -28.73 3.91
N ASN A 413 -6.18 -28.35 2.85
CA ASN A 413 -6.18 -29.02 1.55
C ASN A 413 -5.12 -28.50 0.58
N VAL A 414 -4.42 -27.42 0.93
CA VAL A 414 -3.38 -26.84 0.09
C VAL A 414 -2.04 -27.53 0.36
N ASP A 415 -1.36 -27.86 -0.72
CA ASP A 415 0.02 -28.32 -0.69
C ASP A 415 0.91 -27.11 -0.45
N ILE A 416 1.57 -27.09 0.71
CA ILE A 416 2.44 -25.99 1.13
C ILE A 416 3.91 -26.26 0.83
N GLY A 417 4.23 -27.40 0.20
CA GLY A 417 5.61 -27.75 -0.16
C GLY A 417 6.58 -27.66 1.01
N ASP A 418 7.64 -26.88 0.82
CA ASP A 418 8.71 -26.65 1.80
C ASP A 418 8.46 -25.42 2.71
N ALA A 419 7.26 -24.80 2.65
CA ALA A 419 6.92 -23.64 3.48
C ALA A 419 7.00 -23.95 4.98
N VAL A 420 7.40 -22.95 5.76
CA VAL A 420 7.61 -23.05 7.21
C VAL A 420 6.44 -22.42 7.97
N VAL A 421 5.67 -23.24 8.68
CA VAL A 421 4.64 -22.74 9.63
C VAL A 421 5.31 -22.42 10.97
N ALA A 422 5.39 -21.14 11.32
CA ALA A 422 6.29 -20.66 12.38
C ALA A 422 5.61 -20.00 13.59
N GLY A 423 4.30 -19.71 13.53
CA GLY A 423 3.68 -18.82 14.51
C GLY A 423 4.12 -17.39 14.27
N ASP A 424 4.60 -16.69 15.29
CA ASP A 424 5.15 -15.35 15.09
C ASP A 424 6.39 -15.42 14.18
N ILE A 425 6.43 -14.55 13.17
CA ILE A 425 7.57 -14.43 12.25
C ILE A 425 8.26 -13.11 12.57
N VAL A 426 9.50 -13.19 13.03
CA VAL A 426 10.29 -12.03 13.44
C VAL A 426 11.49 -11.87 12.54
N ILE A 427 11.54 -10.72 11.88
CA ILE A 427 12.64 -10.28 11.04
C ILE A 427 13.50 -9.29 11.82
N ARG A 428 14.82 -9.42 11.73
CA ARG A 428 15.77 -8.51 12.39
C ARG A 428 16.94 -8.16 11.49
N THR A 429 17.31 -6.89 11.46
CA THR A 429 18.57 -6.43 10.84
C THR A 429 19.17 -5.26 11.62
N ALA A 430 20.49 -5.20 11.72
CA ALA A 430 21.23 -4.14 12.41
C ALA A 430 21.92 -3.16 11.45
N ASP A 431 22.03 -3.54 10.18
CA ASP A 431 22.81 -2.79 9.17
C ASP A 431 22.07 -2.65 7.84
N GLY A 432 20.90 -3.28 7.71
CA GLY A 432 20.14 -3.26 6.46
C GLY A 432 20.81 -4.04 5.34
N VAL A 433 21.80 -4.89 5.62
CA VAL A 433 22.48 -5.72 4.60
C VAL A 433 22.31 -7.19 4.92
N TYR A 434 22.44 -7.55 6.20
CA TYR A 434 22.15 -8.90 6.67
C TYR A 434 20.91 -8.86 7.54
N TYR A 435 19.96 -9.73 7.25
CA TYR A 435 18.76 -9.88 8.04
C TYR A 435 18.55 -11.33 8.44
N THR A 436 17.73 -11.55 9.46
CA THR A 436 17.32 -12.89 9.87
C THR A 436 15.81 -13.00 9.92
N VAL A 437 15.26 -14.12 9.44
CA VAL A 437 13.85 -14.51 9.63
C VAL A 437 13.81 -15.65 10.63
N ASN A 438 13.28 -15.39 11.83
CA ASN A 438 13.29 -16.35 12.95
C ASN A 438 14.67 -16.98 13.22
N GLY A 439 15.74 -16.19 13.03
CA GLY A 439 17.14 -16.58 13.24
C GLY A 439 17.81 -17.28 12.06
N VAL A 440 17.10 -17.57 10.97
CA VAL A 440 17.69 -18.00 9.68
C VAL A 440 18.21 -16.76 8.97
N GLY A 441 19.48 -16.77 8.55
CA GLY A 441 20.13 -15.60 7.96
C GLY A 441 19.98 -15.50 6.45
N TYR A 442 19.72 -14.28 5.97
CA TYR A 442 19.60 -13.89 4.57
C TYR A 442 20.51 -12.68 4.32
N THR A 443 20.66 -12.29 3.05
CA THR A 443 21.41 -11.10 2.65
C THR A 443 20.49 -10.29 1.76
N ALA A 444 20.31 -9.02 2.10
CA ALA A 444 19.52 -8.10 1.32
C ALA A 444 20.11 -7.96 -0.08
N THR A 445 19.28 -8.04 -1.11
CA THR A 445 19.70 -7.80 -2.49
C THR A 445 18.96 -6.61 -3.07
N ASP A 446 19.72 -5.76 -3.77
CA ASP A 446 19.16 -4.70 -4.61
C ASP A 446 19.78 -4.91 -5.99
N PRO A 447 19.33 -5.96 -6.70
CA PRO A 447 19.88 -6.33 -7.99
C PRO A 447 19.66 -5.16 -8.95
N VAL A 448 20.75 -4.69 -9.55
CA VAL A 448 20.67 -3.75 -10.68
C VAL A 448 20.07 -4.51 -11.86
N ARG A 449 18.75 -4.50 -11.96
CA ARG A 449 18.02 -5.06 -13.09
C ARG A 449 17.91 -3.99 -14.15
N THR A 450 18.25 -4.35 -15.39
CA THR A 450 18.18 -3.42 -16.52
C THR A 450 16.90 -3.71 -17.26
N ASP A 451 15.91 -2.88 -17.02
CA ASP A 451 14.73 -2.78 -17.87
C ASP A 451 15.20 -2.30 -19.26
N ALA A 452 14.92 -3.11 -20.27
CA ALA A 452 15.45 -2.93 -21.61
C ALA A 452 14.70 -1.85 -22.41
N ASP A 453 13.46 -1.53 -22.05
CA ASP A 453 12.61 -0.58 -22.76
C ASP A 453 12.10 0.60 -21.92
N GLY A 454 12.31 0.58 -20.61
CA GLY A 454 12.11 1.71 -19.70
C GLY A 454 10.69 1.80 -19.13
N ASP A 455 9.92 0.72 -19.14
CA ASP A 455 8.55 0.63 -18.63
C ASP A 455 8.45 0.41 -17.10
N GLY A 456 9.56 0.08 -16.45
CA GLY A 456 9.67 -0.15 -15.01
C GLY A 456 9.51 -1.60 -14.57
N TYR A 457 9.37 -2.57 -15.49
CA TYR A 457 9.35 -4.01 -15.20
C TYR A 457 10.70 -4.67 -15.47
N PHE A 458 11.09 -5.62 -14.61
CA PHE A 458 12.46 -6.16 -14.63
C PHE A 458 12.58 -7.70 -14.73
N ALA A 459 11.46 -8.44 -14.72
CA ALA A 459 11.45 -9.91 -14.76
C ALA A 459 11.00 -10.47 -16.14
N GLU A 460 11.23 -11.76 -16.40
CA GLU A 460 10.83 -12.47 -17.65
C GLU A 460 9.29 -12.56 -17.87
N VAL A 461 8.51 -11.84 -17.08
CA VAL A 461 7.06 -11.65 -17.19
C VAL A 461 6.72 -10.17 -17.29
N ASP A 462 7.63 -9.41 -17.89
CA ASP A 462 7.33 -8.12 -18.49
C ASP A 462 6.09 -8.27 -19.40
N PRO A 463 4.98 -7.57 -19.10
CA PRO A 463 3.77 -7.62 -19.93
C PRO A 463 3.98 -7.08 -21.36
N ASP A 464 5.10 -6.41 -21.63
CA ASP A 464 5.39 -5.61 -22.84
C ASP A 464 6.44 -6.23 -23.77
N ASP A 465 6.87 -7.48 -23.52
CA ASP A 465 7.98 -8.19 -24.20
C ASP A 465 7.82 -8.45 -25.73
N GLY A 466 6.86 -7.78 -26.38
CA GLY A 466 6.66 -7.73 -27.82
C GLY A 466 6.74 -6.34 -28.48
N ASN A 467 6.75 -5.20 -27.77
CA ASN A 467 6.78 -3.89 -28.45
C ASN A 467 7.20 -2.71 -27.56
N ALA A 468 8.33 -2.08 -27.87
CA ALA A 468 8.79 -0.88 -27.18
C ALA A 468 7.82 0.31 -27.41
N GLY A 469 7.03 0.63 -26.39
CA GLY A 469 6.37 1.93 -26.23
C GLY A 469 4.86 1.93 -26.01
N VAL A 470 4.23 0.82 -25.60
CA VAL A 470 2.78 0.78 -25.33
C VAL A 470 2.47 -0.23 -24.21
N THR A 471 2.18 0.25 -23.00
CA THR A 471 1.66 -0.56 -21.89
C THR A 471 0.30 -1.16 -22.27
N PRO A 472 0.12 -2.48 -22.40
CA PRO A 472 -1.15 -3.09 -22.73
C PRO A 472 -2.16 -2.84 -21.62
N ALA A 473 -3.38 -2.44 -22.00
CA ALA A 473 -4.48 -2.46 -21.05
C ALA A 473 -4.72 -3.91 -20.56
N PRO A 474 -5.29 -4.14 -19.36
CA PRO A 474 -5.53 -5.47 -18.79
C PRO A 474 -6.33 -6.46 -19.67
N ASN A 475 -6.94 -5.97 -20.76
CA ASN A 475 -7.66 -6.75 -21.76
C ASN A 475 -6.93 -6.93 -23.11
N GLY A 476 -5.67 -6.50 -23.21
CA GLY A 476 -4.84 -6.54 -24.43
C GLY A 476 -5.16 -5.47 -25.47
N GLY A 477 -5.84 -4.37 -25.10
CA GLY A 477 -6.13 -3.21 -25.96
C GLY A 477 -5.37 -1.94 -25.55
N CYS A 478 -5.80 -0.77 -26.04
CA CYS A 478 -5.35 0.52 -25.52
C CYS A 478 -6.36 1.14 -24.57
N ASP A 479 -5.90 1.63 -23.43
CA ASP A 479 -6.73 2.34 -22.47
C ASP A 479 -6.29 3.80 -22.37
N PRO A 480 -7.11 4.77 -22.80
CA PRO A 480 -6.76 6.19 -22.75
C PRO A 480 -6.59 6.73 -21.32
N ILE A 481 -6.93 5.92 -20.31
CA ILE A 481 -6.73 6.19 -18.90
C ILE A 481 -5.32 5.81 -18.45
N TYR A 482 -4.75 4.72 -18.99
CA TYR A 482 -3.41 4.23 -18.65
C TYR A 482 -2.32 4.66 -19.64
N GLN A 483 -2.69 5.13 -20.85
CA GLN A 483 -1.76 5.40 -21.96
C GLN A 483 -2.35 6.35 -23.02
N TYR A 484 -1.51 6.92 -23.89
CA TYR A 484 -1.97 7.82 -24.96
C TYR A 484 -2.45 7.04 -26.20
N CYS A 485 -3.77 6.90 -26.37
CA CYS A 485 -4.36 6.18 -27.51
C CYS A 485 -4.56 7.06 -28.76
N ASP A 486 -3.61 7.01 -29.72
CA ASP A 486 -3.67 7.74 -31.00
C ASP A 486 -4.07 6.90 -32.23
N GLY A 487 -4.15 5.56 -32.08
CA GLY A 487 -4.50 4.59 -33.12
C GLY A 487 -5.61 3.61 -32.71
N CYS A 488 -5.82 2.54 -33.49
CA CYS A 488 -6.74 1.43 -33.18
C CYS A 488 -5.94 0.23 -32.64
N TYR A 489 -5.99 0.04 -31.33
CA TYR A 489 -5.18 -0.97 -30.64
C TYR A 489 -5.91 -2.31 -30.44
N VAL A 490 -7.03 -2.51 -31.13
CA VAL A 490 -7.81 -3.76 -31.07
C VAL A 490 -7.12 -4.84 -31.90
N GLU A 491 -6.89 -6.01 -31.33
CA GLU A 491 -6.37 -7.19 -32.00
C GLU A 491 -7.50 -8.13 -32.51
N PRO A 492 -7.24 -8.95 -33.55
CA PRO A 492 -8.24 -9.84 -34.10
C PRO A 492 -8.86 -10.76 -33.04
N GLY A 493 -10.19 -10.76 -32.98
CA GLY A 493 -10.95 -11.59 -32.07
C GLY A 493 -11.26 -10.98 -30.70
N GLN A 494 -10.70 -9.82 -30.33
CA GLN A 494 -11.09 -9.07 -29.11
C GLN A 494 -12.41 -8.30 -29.30
N VAL A 495 -12.64 -7.80 -30.52
CA VAL A 495 -13.90 -7.22 -30.95
C VAL A 495 -14.26 -7.82 -32.30
N VAL A 496 -15.50 -8.25 -32.42
CA VAL A 496 -16.01 -8.90 -33.64
C VAL A 496 -17.31 -8.28 -34.07
N ILE A 497 -17.63 -8.37 -35.36
CA ILE A 497 -18.92 -8.00 -35.89
C ILE A 497 -19.94 -9.03 -35.39
N ASN A 498 -20.95 -8.58 -34.67
CA ASN A 498 -21.91 -9.44 -33.99
C ASN A 498 -23.23 -9.58 -34.73
N GLU A 499 -23.76 -8.48 -35.27
CA GLU A 499 -25.04 -8.46 -35.96
C GLU A 499 -25.07 -7.37 -37.04
N ILE A 500 -25.72 -7.65 -38.17
CA ILE A 500 -25.85 -6.74 -39.31
C ILE A 500 -27.31 -6.74 -39.78
N LEU A 501 -27.94 -5.57 -39.80
CA LEU A 501 -29.24 -5.36 -40.46
C LEU A 501 -29.04 -4.51 -41.72
N PRO A 502 -28.95 -5.14 -42.91
CA PRO A 502 -28.53 -4.44 -44.11
C PRO A 502 -29.68 -3.74 -44.87
N ALA A 503 -30.96 -4.06 -44.58
CA ALA A 503 -32.10 -3.34 -45.14
C ALA A 503 -33.34 -3.39 -44.24
N PRO A 504 -33.54 -2.38 -43.38
CA PRO A 504 -34.80 -2.24 -42.67
C PRO A 504 -35.91 -1.69 -43.60
N SER A 505 -37.16 -2.07 -43.37
CA SER A 505 -38.32 -1.47 -44.04
C SER A 505 -38.59 -0.03 -43.59
N SER A 506 -38.05 0.36 -42.43
CA SER A 506 -38.07 1.73 -41.93
C SER A 506 -36.86 2.01 -41.04
N GLY A 507 -36.26 3.21 -41.15
CA GLY A 507 -35.08 3.60 -40.36
C GLY A 507 -33.77 3.48 -41.13
N TYR A 508 -32.69 3.16 -40.40
CA TYR A 508 -31.32 3.08 -40.90
C TYR A 508 -30.81 1.64 -40.87
N GLU A 509 -29.96 1.30 -41.84
CA GLU A 509 -29.18 0.07 -41.83
C GLU A 509 -28.16 0.16 -40.70
N TRP A 510 -27.75 -0.96 -40.12
CA TRP A 510 -26.78 -0.91 -39.04
C TRP A 510 -25.93 -2.16 -38.92
N VAL A 511 -24.77 -1.96 -38.32
CA VAL A 511 -23.84 -3.01 -37.86
C VAL A 511 -23.64 -2.86 -36.36
N GLU A 512 -23.44 -3.99 -35.70
CA GLU A 512 -23.07 -4.09 -34.30
C GLU A 512 -21.72 -4.78 -34.14
N LEU A 513 -20.88 -4.21 -33.29
CA LEU A 513 -19.65 -4.82 -32.78
C LEU A 513 -19.89 -5.34 -31.36
N TYR A 514 -19.27 -6.45 -31.02
CA TYR A 514 -19.29 -7.06 -29.69
C TYR A 514 -17.87 -7.20 -29.15
N ASN A 515 -17.67 -6.77 -27.91
CA ASN A 515 -16.43 -6.96 -27.17
C ASN A 515 -16.42 -8.35 -26.52
N THR A 516 -15.52 -9.22 -26.97
CA THR A 516 -15.38 -10.59 -26.47
C THR A 516 -14.45 -10.70 -25.27
N THR A 517 -13.79 -9.61 -24.89
CA THR A 517 -12.84 -9.59 -23.78
C THR A 517 -13.55 -9.42 -22.44
N ASN A 518 -12.82 -9.71 -21.36
CA ASN A 518 -13.33 -9.59 -19.99
C ASN A 518 -13.21 -8.16 -19.41
N GLY A 519 -12.71 -7.19 -20.19
CA GLY A 519 -12.55 -5.79 -19.78
C GLY A 519 -13.04 -4.79 -20.85
N PRO A 520 -13.27 -3.51 -20.50
CA PRO A 520 -13.67 -2.48 -21.46
C PRO A 520 -12.59 -2.21 -22.50
N ILE A 521 -12.92 -2.18 -23.79
CA ILE A 521 -11.94 -2.00 -24.88
C ILE A 521 -12.19 -0.73 -25.68
N ASN A 522 -11.15 0.07 -25.90
CA ASN A 522 -11.21 1.25 -26.76
C ASN A 522 -11.10 0.83 -28.24
N ILE A 523 -12.17 1.07 -28.98
CA ILE A 523 -12.27 0.85 -30.43
C ILE A 523 -12.13 2.15 -31.23
N GLY A 524 -11.77 3.24 -30.57
CA GLY A 524 -11.54 4.53 -31.21
C GLY A 524 -10.50 4.43 -32.31
N ASN A 525 -10.68 5.24 -33.36
CA ASN A 525 -9.84 5.27 -34.56
C ASN A 525 -9.88 4.01 -35.45
N CYS A 526 -10.54 2.93 -35.04
CA CYS A 526 -10.82 1.79 -35.91
C CYS A 526 -11.83 2.17 -37.01
N TYR A 527 -12.01 1.34 -38.03
CA TYR A 527 -12.88 1.63 -39.18
C TYR A 527 -13.93 0.54 -39.42
N ILE A 528 -15.10 0.96 -39.88
CA ILE A 528 -16.12 0.10 -40.49
C ILE A 528 -16.19 0.39 -41.97
N ASP A 529 -16.21 -0.65 -42.80
CA ASP A 529 -16.35 -0.50 -44.25
C ASP A 529 -17.34 -1.50 -44.85
N ASP A 530 -17.99 -1.11 -45.95
CA ASP A 530 -18.97 -1.92 -46.68
C ASP A 530 -18.32 -2.84 -47.72
N ILE A 531 -17.22 -2.45 -48.37
CA ILE A 531 -16.58 -3.33 -49.35
C ILE A 531 -15.12 -2.96 -49.65
N ALA A 532 -14.29 -3.96 -49.96
CA ALA A 532 -12.87 -3.74 -50.30
C ALA A 532 -12.67 -2.87 -51.54
N GLY A 533 -12.22 -1.62 -51.33
CA GLY A 533 -11.81 -0.71 -52.41
C GLY A 533 -12.95 -0.27 -53.34
N GLY A 534 -14.20 -0.36 -52.87
CA GLY A 534 -15.41 0.07 -53.56
C GLY A 534 -16.38 0.75 -52.58
N GLY A 535 -17.66 0.86 -52.93
CA GLY A 535 -18.69 1.29 -51.98
C GLY A 535 -18.57 2.73 -51.47
N GLY A 536 -19.07 2.95 -50.26
CA GLY A 536 -18.91 4.20 -49.52
C GLY A 536 -17.47 4.39 -49.01
N ALA A 537 -17.15 5.59 -48.50
CA ALA A 537 -15.90 5.74 -47.76
C ALA A 537 -15.99 4.99 -46.42
N PRO A 538 -14.91 4.33 -45.95
CA PRO A 538 -14.86 3.72 -44.62
C PRO A 538 -15.24 4.72 -43.53
N TYR A 539 -16.06 4.30 -42.58
CA TYR A 539 -16.43 5.08 -41.42
C TYR A 539 -15.38 4.92 -40.32
N GLN A 540 -14.70 6.01 -39.96
CA GLN A 540 -13.82 6.05 -38.80
C GLN A 540 -14.66 6.15 -37.52
N ILE A 541 -14.41 5.25 -36.59
CA ILE A 541 -15.01 5.27 -35.26
C ILE A 541 -14.35 6.42 -34.46
N PRO A 542 -15.14 7.29 -33.80
CA PRO A 542 -14.59 8.42 -33.05
C PRO A 542 -13.54 7.98 -32.02
N ALA A 543 -12.47 8.76 -31.89
CA ALA A 543 -11.45 8.53 -30.86
C ALA A 543 -12.06 8.44 -29.46
N GLY A 544 -11.52 7.56 -28.61
CA GLY A 544 -12.01 7.33 -27.24
C GLY A 544 -13.35 6.59 -27.15
N THR A 545 -13.80 5.94 -28.21
CA THR A 545 -15.00 5.10 -28.18
C THR A 545 -14.69 3.79 -27.47
N ILE A 546 -15.34 3.53 -26.33
CA ILE A 546 -15.10 2.33 -25.50
C ILE A 546 -16.33 1.41 -25.56
N ILE A 547 -16.09 0.10 -25.72
CA ILE A 547 -17.10 -0.95 -25.53
C ILE A 547 -16.83 -1.64 -24.18
N PRO A 548 -17.78 -1.68 -23.23
CA PRO A 548 -17.66 -2.47 -22.00
C PRO A 548 -17.38 -3.95 -22.28
N ALA A 549 -16.87 -4.69 -21.29
CA ALA A 549 -16.72 -6.15 -21.38
C ALA A 549 -18.07 -6.82 -21.73
N GLY A 550 -18.10 -7.69 -22.74
CA GLY A 550 -19.35 -8.28 -23.23
C GLY A 550 -20.39 -7.26 -23.75
N GLY A 551 -19.97 -6.01 -23.99
CA GLY A 551 -20.83 -4.93 -24.44
C GLY A 551 -20.95 -4.86 -25.96
N PHE A 552 -21.83 -3.97 -26.41
CA PHE A 552 -22.13 -3.76 -27.83
C PHE A 552 -21.90 -2.30 -28.23
N TRP A 553 -21.43 -2.08 -29.45
CA TRP A 553 -21.44 -0.77 -30.10
C TRP A 553 -22.08 -0.85 -31.47
N THR A 554 -22.94 0.11 -31.80
CA THR A 554 -23.73 0.06 -33.03
C THR A 554 -23.52 1.29 -33.91
N LEU A 555 -23.47 1.09 -35.21
CA LEU A 555 -23.37 2.15 -36.21
C LEU A 555 -24.60 2.15 -37.12
N ASP A 556 -25.35 3.26 -37.12
CA ASP A 556 -26.45 3.51 -38.06
C ASP A 556 -25.97 4.23 -39.32
N ARG A 557 -26.38 3.73 -40.50
CA ARG A 557 -26.06 4.31 -41.80
C ARG A 557 -27.26 4.29 -42.76
N SER A 558 -27.22 5.17 -43.75
CA SER A 558 -28.23 5.20 -44.81
C SER A 558 -27.58 4.75 -46.13
N ARG A 559 -28.08 3.65 -46.70
CA ARG A 559 -27.65 3.12 -48.02
C ARG A 559 -26.16 2.78 -48.08
N TYR A 560 -25.67 2.10 -47.05
CA TYR A 560 -24.29 1.72 -46.86
C TYR A 560 -24.07 0.20 -46.95
N PHE A 561 -25.02 -0.64 -46.54
CA PHE A 561 -24.87 -2.10 -46.51
C PHE A 561 -25.72 -2.83 -47.58
N ASN A 562 -26.93 -2.36 -47.88
CA ASN A 562 -27.79 -2.89 -48.95
C ASN A 562 -28.21 -4.38 -48.86
N ASN A 563 -29.36 -4.74 -49.47
CA ASN A 563 -29.89 -6.11 -49.40
C ASN A 563 -29.65 -6.99 -50.64
N SER A 564 -28.79 -6.57 -51.56
CA SER A 564 -28.39 -7.40 -52.71
C SER A 564 -27.18 -8.30 -52.43
N GLY A 565 -26.69 -8.28 -51.18
CA GLY A 565 -25.46 -8.93 -50.73
C GLY A 565 -24.31 -7.92 -50.70
N ASP A 566 -23.52 -7.97 -49.64
CA ASP A 566 -22.39 -7.06 -49.42
C ASP A 566 -21.40 -7.66 -48.40
N ASP A 567 -20.32 -6.93 -48.17
CA ASP A 567 -19.41 -7.19 -47.06
C ASP A 567 -19.68 -6.22 -45.90
N VAL A 568 -19.24 -6.60 -44.70
CA VAL A 568 -19.00 -5.67 -43.59
C VAL A 568 -17.64 -6.01 -43.04
N ARG A 569 -16.78 -5.00 -42.91
CA ARG A 569 -15.39 -5.16 -42.51
C ARG A 569 -15.08 -4.23 -41.36
N PHE A 570 -14.59 -4.79 -40.26
CA PHE A 570 -14.02 -4.05 -39.14
C PHE A 570 -12.51 -4.04 -39.30
N LEU A 571 -11.92 -2.85 -39.31
CA LEU A 571 -10.56 -2.60 -39.78
C LEU A 571 -9.74 -1.79 -38.76
N LYS A 572 -8.41 -1.93 -38.80
CA LYS A 572 -7.44 -1.08 -38.07
C LYS A 572 -7.44 0.37 -38.59
N GLU A 573 -6.64 1.23 -37.98
CA GLU A 573 -6.49 2.67 -38.29
C GLU A 573 -5.96 2.96 -39.69
N ASP A 574 -5.34 1.98 -40.37
CA ASP A 574 -4.90 2.08 -41.75
C ASP A 574 -6.04 1.92 -42.78
N ALA A 575 -7.26 1.62 -42.32
CA ALA A 575 -8.47 1.36 -43.10
C ALA A 575 -8.32 0.23 -44.16
N THR A 576 -7.36 -0.69 -43.98
CA THR A 576 -7.12 -1.81 -44.89
C THR A 576 -6.89 -3.15 -44.20
N THR A 577 -6.27 -3.15 -43.02
CA THR A 577 -6.01 -4.35 -42.21
C THR A 577 -7.30 -4.80 -41.52
N VAL A 578 -7.72 -6.05 -41.77
CA VAL A 578 -9.01 -6.59 -41.31
C VAL A 578 -8.86 -7.22 -39.92
N LEU A 579 -9.70 -6.77 -38.99
CA LEU A 579 -9.86 -7.32 -37.64
C LEU A 579 -10.95 -8.38 -37.60
N ASP A 580 -12.09 -8.12 -38.25
CA ASP A 580 -13.15 -9.09 -38.50
C ASP A 580 -13.92 -8.70 -39.77
N ALA A 581 -14.52 -9.68 -40.44
CA ALA A 581 -15.34 -9.42 -41.62
C ALA A 581 -16.43 -10.48 -41.80
N TYR A 582 -17.53 -10.06 -42.42
CA TYR A 582 -18.59 -10.97 -42.82
C TYR A 582 -19.16 -10.59 -44.18
N THR A 583 -19.33 -11.60 -45.03
CA THR A 583 -19.98 -11.48 -46.33
C THR A 583 -21.35 -12.13 -46.25
N TYR A 584 -22.40 -11.43 -46.65
CA TYR A 584 -23.75 -11.97 -46.70
C TYR A 584 -24.36 -11.91 -48.10
N GLY A 585 -25.29 -12.83 -48.34
CA GLY A 585 -26.09 -12.86 -49.57
C GLY A 585 -27.25 -11.87 -49.54
N SER A 586 -28.00 -11.81 -50.64
CA SER A 586 -29.22 -11.02 -50.69
C SER A 586 -30.22 -11.46 -49.61
N THR A 587 -30.89 -10.49 -48.97
CA THR A 587 -31.81 -10.72 -47.86
C THR A 587 -33.12 -9.95 -48.04
N ASP A 588 -34.19 -10.42 -47.39
CA ASP A 588 -35.46 -9.69 -47.30
C ASP A 588 -35.33 -8.47 -46.36
N TYR A 589 -36.33 -7.59 -46.40
CA TYR A 589 -36.39 -6.45 -45.47
C TYR A 589 -36.60 -6.90 -44.02
N ASP A 590 -36.02 -6.15 -43.07
CA ASP A 590 -36.11 -6.38 -41.61
C ASP A 590 -35.49 -7.69 -41.12
N VAL A 591 -34.52 -8.22 -41.87
CA VAL A 591 -33.84 -9.47 -41.57
C VAL A 591 -32.35 -9.24 -41.33
N SER A 592 -31.84 -9.65 -40.17
CA SER A 592 -30.44 -9.47 -39.76
C SER A 592 -29.64 -10.77 -39.83
N TRP A 593 -28.35 -10.63 -40.16
CA TRP A 593 -27.36 -11.68 -39.98
C TRP A 593 -26.75 -11.51 -38.60
N TYR A 594 -26.49 -12.62 -37.90
CA TYR A 594 -26.03 -12.55 -36.51
C TYR A 594 -25.13 -13.73 -36.11
N ARG A 595 -24.31 -13.53 -35.08
CA ARG A 595 -23.56 -14.59 -34.37
C ARG A 595 -24.38 -15.10 -33.19
N SER A 596 -24.34 -16.40 -32.91
CA SER A 596 -24.93 -16.97 -31.69
C SER A 596 -24.07 -18.13 -31.15
N PRO A 597 -23.64 -18.09 -29.87
CA PRO A 597 -23.76 -16.97 -28.93
C PRO A 597 -23.06 -15.70 -29.45
N ASP A 598 -23.24 -14.55 -28.78
CA ASP A 598 -22.57 -13.30 -29.15
C ASP A 598 -21.06 -13.52 -29.31
N GLY A 599 -20.49 -12.96 -30.37
CA GLY A 599 -19.09 -13.17 -30.76
C GLY A 599 -18.72 -14.59 -31.24
N GLY A 600 -19.67 -15.53 -31.19
CA GLY A 600 -19.51 -16.92 -31.63
C GLY A 600 -19.57 -17.11 -33.15
N ALA A 601 -20.16 -18.22 -33.60
CA ALA A 601 -20.29 -18.50 -35.03
C ALA A 601 -21.48 -17.75 -35.65
N TRP A 602 -21.29 -17.26 -36.88
CA TRP A 602 -22.39 -16.78 -37.72
C TRP A 602 -23.43 -17.87 -37.94
N GLN A 603 -24.69 -17.52 -37.77
CA GLN A 603 -25.77 -18.44 -38.05
C GLN A 603 -25.95 -18.66 -39.55
N PRO A 604 -26.30 -19.88 -39.98
CA PRO A 604 -26.37 -20.22 -41.40
C PRO A 604 -27.53 -19.53 -42.14
N GLU A 605 -28.54 -19.08 -41.40
CA GLU A 605 -29.70 -18.37 -41.92
C GLU A 605 -29.91 -17.07 -41.13
N PRO A 606 -30.35 -15.98 -41.76
CA PRO A 606 -30.59 -14.72 -41.07
C PRO A 606 -31.93 -14.76 -40.33
N THR A 607 -32.12 -13.85 -39.37
CA THR A 607 -33.32 -13.79 -38.51
C THR A 607 -34.20 -12.58 -38.79
N ALA A 608 -35.52 -12.75 -38.67
CA ALA A 608 -36.50 -11.66 -38.70
C ALA A 608 -36.74 -11.00 -37.32
N SER A 609 -35.88 -11.28 -36.33
CA SER A 609 -35.96 -10.71 -34.98
C SER A 609 -34.60 -10.12 -34.59
N PRO A 610 -34.23 -8.97 -35.18
CA PRO A 610 -32.96 -8.31 -34.88
C PRO A 610 -32.85 -7.84 -33.43
N THR A 611 -31.64 -7.85 -32.87
CA THR A 611 -31.36 -7.64 -31.44
C THR A 611 -30.40 -6.48 -31.15
N LYS A 612 -30.40 -5.43 -32.00
CA LYS A 612 -29.56 -4.25 -31.85
C LYS A 612 -29.35 -3.75 -30.41
N GLY A 613 -28.09 -3.74 -29.97
CA GLY A 613 -27.61 -3.27 -28.68
C GLY A 613 -27.83 -4.27 -27.53
N THR A 614 -28.24 -5.50 -27.83
CA THR A 614 -28.58 -6.54 -26.86
C THR A 614 -28.15 -7.92 -27.35
N SER A 615 -28.01 -8.88 -26.44
CA SER A 615 -27.56 -10.23 -26.80
C SER A 615 -28.44 -10.94 -27.82
N ASN A 616 -27.79 -11.62 -28.76
CA ASN A 616 -28.43 -12.50 -29.74
C ASN A 616 -28.93 -13.78 -29.05
N VAL A 617 -30.25 -13.95 -28.98
CA VAL A 617 -30.86 -15.15 -28.38
C VAL A 617 -30.83 -16.32 -29.38
N PRO A 618 -30.46 -17.55 -28.95
CA PRO A 618 -30.61 -18.73 -29.80
C PRO A 618 -32.07 -18.90 -30.23
N GLN A 619 -32.32 -18.98 -31.53
CA GLN A 619 -33.68 -19.10 -32.10
C GLN A 619 -34.08 -20.53 -32.44
#